data_AF-A0A357MR02-F1
#
_entry.id   AF-A0A357MR02-F1
#
_cell.length_a   1.000
_cell.length_b   1.000
_cell.length_c   1.000
_cell.angle_alpha   90.00
_cell.angle_beta   90.00
_cell.angle_gamma   90.00
#
_symmetry.space_group_name_H-M   'P 1'
#
loop_
_entity.id
_entity.type
_entity.pdbx_description
1 polymer ?
#
loop_
_entity_poly.entity_id
_entity_poly.type
_entity_poly.pdbx_seq_one_letter_code
_entity_poly.pdbx_strand_id
1 'polypeptide(L)'
;MVQESKNCQNCTDCSFCQDCFSCTNCFGCVGLYQKEYCWFNEQLSQAEYNKRLAQHNLQDVTQRRALHQQLEQLKRTVPLLNVHQFKCENSIGENLAECGNCYQCYDSFALENCLYCIESNGNKDCCDLTVCFETEASYSSVQSPLNYHCNFLFQTDQSSDSEFCAYSKNLTNCFGCVYLANKEYYILNQPYAPEDYHKTVAHIKQVLIENHEYDMLMYFASDYEQQRLATETDGAIQTNLPA
;
A
#
# COMPACT_ATOMS: atom_id res chain seq x y z
N MET A 1 -4.56 -25.11 -14.40
CA MET A 1 -4.47 -24.27 -15.62
C MET A 1 -3.53 -23.13 -15.26
N VAL A 2 -2.41 -22.95 -15.96
CA VAL A 2 -1.44 -21.89 -15.61
C VAL A 2 -1.98 -20.59 -16.22
N GLN A 3 -2.53 -19.71 -15.39
CA GLN A 3 -3.12 -18.45 -15.81
C GLN A 3 -2.14 -17.33 -15.43
N GLU A 4 -1.38 -16.83 -16.40
CA GLU A 4 -0.32 -15.84 -16.18
C GLU A 4 -0.77 -14.47 -16.68
N SER A 5 -1.84 -13.94 -16.08
CA SER A 5 -2.38 -12.62 -16.41
C SER A 5 -1.98 -11.60 -15.33
N LYS A 6 -1.70 -10.35 -15.73
CA LYS A 6 -1.24 -9.27 -14.85
C LYS A 6 -2.14 -8.05 -14.98
N ASN A 7 -2.55 -7.47 -13.85
CA ASN A 7 -3.31 -6.22 -13.81
C ASN A 7 -4.58 -6.22 -14.69
N CYS A 8 -5.18 -7.40 -14.87
CA CYS A 8 -6.44 -7.54 -15.60
C CYS A 8 -7.62 -7.43 -14.64
N GLN A 9 -8.65 -6.70 -15.03
CA GLN A 9 -9.82 -6.45 -14.19
C GLN A 9 -11.10 -6.94 -14.87
N ASN A 10 -11.93 -7.64 -14.10
CA ASN A 10 -13.23 -8.14 -14.56
C ASN A 10 -13.13 -9.00 -15.84
N CYS A 11 -12.04 -9.75 -16.01
CA CYS A 11 -11.80 -10.62 -17.17
C CYS A 11 -12.23 -12.06 -16.89
N THR A 12 -12.73 -12.76 -17.92
CA THR A 12 -13.12 -14.18 -17.86
C THR A 12 -12.37 -14.98 -18.93
N ASP A 13 -11.90 -16.18 -18.60
CA ASP A 13 -11.19 -17.07 -19.53
C ASP A 13 -10.04 -16.40 -20.31
N CYS A 14 -9.31 -15.51 -19.62
CA CYS A 14 -8.17 -14.80 -20.19
C CYS A 14 -6.83 -15.35 -19.69
N SER A 15 -5.87 -15.57 -20.59
CA SER A 15 -4.54 -16.12 -20.27
C SER A 15 -3.43 -15.31 -20.94
N PHE A 16 -2.30 -15.12 -20.26
CA PHE A 16 -1.17 -14.31 -20.76
C PHE A 16 -1.57 -12.86 -21.08
N CYS A 17 -2.60 -12.33 -20.42
CA CYS A 17 -3.08 -10.97 -20.68
C CYS A 17 -2.45 -9.97 -19.70
N GLN A 18 -2.26 -8.74 -20.15
CA GLN A 18 -1.84 -7.64 -19.29
C GLN A 18 -2.74 -6.41 -19.50
N ASP A 19 -3.07 -5.70 -18.42
CA ASP A 19 -3.82 -4.43 -18.45
C ASP A 19 -5.13 -4.53 -19.25
N CYS A 20 -5.80 -5.69 -19.21
CA CYS A 20 -7.06 -5.91 -19.91
C CYS A 20 -8.24 -5.72 -18.97
N PHE A 21 -9.32 -5.13 -19.48
CA PHE A 21 -10.49 -4.73 -18.70
C PHE A 21 -11.77 -5.28 -19.32
N SER A 22 -12.56 -6.02 -18.56
CA SER A 22 -13.84 -6.59 -19.01
C SER A 22 -13.72 -7.43 -20.29
N CYS A 23 -12.62 -8.15 -20.46
CA CYS A 23 -12.39 -9.02 -21.61
C CYS A 23 -12.74 -10.48 -21.33
N THR A 24 -13.19 -11.20 -22.37
CA THR A 24 -13.62 -12.60 -22.27
C THR A 24 -12.95 -13.45 -23.34
N ASN A 25 -12.42 -14.63 -23.03
CA ASN A 25 -11.75 -15.48 -24.04
C ASN A 25 -10.63 -14.75 -24.80
N CYS A 26 -9.71 -14.10 -24.08
CA CYS A 26 -8.55 -13.44 -24.68
C CYS A 26 -7.24 -14.15 -24.31
N PHE A 27 -6.31 -14.23 -25.25
CA PHE A 27 -5.03 -14.89 -25.06
C PHE A 27 -3.88 -13.97 -25.47
N GLY A 28 -2.89 -13.76 -24.60
CA GLY A 28 -1.69 -12.97 -24.96
C GLY A 28 -1.96 -11.49 -25.21
N CYS A 29 -3.08 -10.95 -24.74
CA CYS A 29 -3.53 -9.60 -25.08
C CYS A 29 -3.03 -8.53 -24.10
N VAL A 30 -2.85 -7.30 -24.58
CA VAL A 30 -2.37 -6.17 -23.78
C VAL A 30 -3.28 -4.97 -23.98
N GLY A 31 -3.78 -4.36 -22.90
CA GLY A 31 -4.49 -3.07 -22.96
C GLY A 31 -5.88 -3.11 -23.61
N LEU A 32 -6.53 -4.27 -23.69
CA LEU A 32 -7.85 -4.38 -24.33
C LEU A 32 -9.00 -4.03 -23.36
N TYR A 33 -10.05 -3.41 -23.88
CA TYR A 33 -11.27 -3.07 -23.14
C TYR A 33 -12.50 -3.67 -23.82
N GLN A 34 -13.31 -4.42 -23.06
CA GLN A 34 -14.58 -5.02 -23.53
C GLN A 34 -14.45 -5.80 -24.85
N LYS A 35 -13.39 -6.61 -24.96
CA LYS A 35 -13.14 -7.46 -26.12
C LYS A 35 -13.35 -8.93 -25.80
N GLU A 36 -13.68 -9.69 -26.84
CA GLU A 36 -13.79 -11.13 -26.76
C GLU A 36 -13.08 -11.83 -27.92
N TYR A 37 -12.62 -13.07 -27.71
CA TYR A 37 -11.97 -13.90 -28.73
C TYR A 37 -10.77 -13.22 -29.41
N CYS A 38 -9.89 -12.63 -28.60
CA CYS A 38 -8.67 -11.99 -29.10
C CYS A 38 -7.43 -12.85 -28.87
N TRP A 39 -6.48 -12.82 -29.80
CA TRP A 39 -5.22 -13.53 -29.74
C TRP A 39 -4.07 -12.57 -30.04
N PHE A 40 -3.26 -12.21 -29.03
CA PHE A 40 -2.22 -11.17 -29.13
C PHE A 40 -2.74 -9.86 -29.77
N ASN A 41 -3.85 -9.34 -29.24
CA ASN A 41 -4.60 -8.18 -29.72
C ASN A 41 -5.23 -8.32 -31.12
N GLU A 42 -5.13 -9.47 -31.78
CA GLU A 42 -5.85 -9.77 -33.02
C GLU A 42 -7.27 -10.26 -32.70
N GLN A 43 -8.30 -9.60 -33.25
CA GLN A 43 -9.68 -10.05 -33.14
C GLN A 43 -9.90 -11.28 -34.03
N LEU A 44 -10.38 -12.38 -33.45
CA LEU A 44 -10.70 -13.61 -34.17
C LEU A 44 -12.19 -13.93 -34.11
N SER A 45 -12.62 -14.85 -34.98
CA SER A 45 -13.86 -15.59 -34.74
C SER A 45 -13.68 -16.59 -33.60
N GLN A 46 -14.78 -16.94 -32.92
CA GLN A 46 -14.78 -17.95 -31.87
C GLN A 46 -14.19 -19.30 -32.33
N ALA A 47 -14.52 -19.73 -33.54
CA ALA A 47 -14.02 -20.99 -34.09
C ALA A 47 -12.50 -20.97 -34.28
N GLU A 48 -11.94 -19.86 -34.78
CA GLU A 48 -10.50 -19.70 -34.96
C GLU A 48 -9.75 -19.57 -33.64
N TYR A 49 -10.32 -18.84 -32.68
CA TYR A 49 -9.77 -18.72 -31.34
C TYR A 49 -9.65 -20.10 -30.67
N ASN A 50 -10.73 -20.87 -30.65
CA ASN A 50 -10.75 -22.21 -30.07
C ASN A 50 -9.76 -23.15 -30.78
N LYS A 51 -9.62 -23.02 -32.10
CA LYS A 51 -8.63 -23.77 -32.88
C LYS A 51 -7.20 -23.40 -32.47
N ARG A 52 -6.86 -22.11 -32.34
CA ARG A 52 -5.52 -21.67 -31.90
C ARG A 52 -5.23 -22.13 -30.48
N LEU A 53 -6.21 -22.01 -29.57
CA LEU A 53 -6.06 -22.44 -28.18
C LEU A 53 -5.76 -23.94 -28.07
N ALA A 54 -6.47 -24.78 -28.83
CA ALA A 54 -6.26 -26.23 -28.84
C ALA A 54 -4.89 -26.66 -29.40
N GLN A 55 -4.24 -25.81 -30.20
CA GLN A 55 -2.93 -26.09 -30.80
C GLN A 55 -1.75 -25.81 -29.86
N HIS A 56 -1.98 -25.10 -28.75
CA HIS A 56 -0.91 -24.72 -27.82
C HIS A 56 -0.93 -25.60 -26.58
N ASN A 57 0.23 -26.13 -26.20
CA ASN A 57 0.41 -26.88 -24.96
C ASN A 57 1.07 -26.01 -23.90
N LEU A 58 0.28 -25.46 -22.99
CA LEU A 58 0.76 -24.58 -21.92
C LEU A 58 1.60 -25.29 -20.86
N GLN A 59 1.64 -26.63 -20.84
CA GLN A 59 2.54 -27.39 -19.97
C GLN A 59 3.97 -27.44 -20.52
N ASP A 60 4.17 -27.14 -21.79
CA ASP A 60 5.49 -27.07 -22.42
C ASP A 60 6.16 -25.74 -22.08
N VAL A 61 7.29 -25.82 -21.36
CA VAL A 61 8.11 -24.67 -20.95
C VAL A 61 8.66 -23.90 -22.16
N THR A 62 8.98 -24.60 -23.25
CA THR A 62 9.51 -23.98 -24.47
C THR A 62 8.45 -23.13 -25.16
N GLN A 63 7.23 -23.67 -25.26
CA GLN A 63 6.09 -22.92 -25.82
C GLN A 63 5.74 -21.72 -24.95
N ARG A 64 5.65 -21.89 -23.62
CA ARG A 64 5.41 -20.75 -22.71
C ARG A 64 6.47 -19.66 -22.86
N ARG A 65 7.75 -20.02 -22.96
CA ARG A 65 8.83 -19.05 -23.18
C ARG A 65 8.64 -18.28 -24.49
N ALA A 66 8.26 -18.96 -25.57
CA ALA A 66 7.99 -18.29 -26.86
C ALA A 66 6.78 -17.35 -26.77
N LEU A 67 5.70 -17.77 -26.09
CA LEU A 67 4.53 -16.93 -25.86
C LEU A 67 4.86 -15.68 -25.04
N HIS A 68 5.68 -15.80 -23.99
CA HIS A 68 6.17 -14.64 -23.26
C HIS A 68 6.97 -13.69 -24.13
N GLN A 69 7.88 -14.21 -24.97
CA GLN A 69 8.67 -13.38 -25.88
C GLN A 69 7.77 -12.60 -26.84
N GLN A 70 6.72 -13.23 -27.37
CA GLN A 70 5.74 -12.58 -28.22
C GLN A 70 4.94 -11.51 -27.45
N LEU A 71 4.56 -11.77 -26.20
CA LEU A 71 3.87 -10.81 -25.34
C LEU A 71 4.76 -9.59 -25.04
N GLU A 72 6.03 -9.81 -24.71
CA GLU A 72 7.00 -8.74 -24.47
C GLU A 72 7.26 -7.88 -25.72
N GLN A 73 7.20 -8.47 -26.92
CA GLN A 73 7.24 -7.71 -28.17
C GLN A 73 5.99 -6.86 -28.33
N LEU A 74 4.80 -7.42 -28.09
CA LEU A 74 3.53 -6.71 -28.19
C LEU A 74 3.49 -5.49 -27.25
N LYS A 75 3.93 -5.63 -26.00
CA LYS A 75 4.00 -4.54 -25.01
C LYS A 75 4.79 -3.31 -25.48
N ARG A 76 5.77 -3.49 -26.37
CA ARG A 76 6.57 -2.40 -26.92
C ARG A 76 5.87 -1.64 -28.05
N THR A 77 4.78 -2.20 -28.58
CA THR A 77 4.06 -1.65 -29.74
C THR A 77 2.73 -1.01 -29.35
N VAL A 78 2.24 -1.26 -28.14
CA VAL A 78 0.97 -0.75 -27.64
C VAL A 78 1.19 0.21 -26.47
N PRO A 79 0.30 1.20 -26.26
CA PRO A 79 0.32 2.00 -25.04
C PRO A 79 0.14 1.12 -23.81
N LEU A 80 0.92 1.38 -22.75
CA LEU A 80 0.79 0.76 -21.44
C LEU A 80 0.28 1.77 -20.43
N LEU A 81 -0.43 1.30 -19.41
CA LEU A 81 -0.79 2.13 -18.27
C LEU A 81 0.47 2.50 -17.49
N ASN A 82 0.59 3.78 -17.15
CA ASN A 82 1.66 4.27 -16.28
C ASN A 82 1.32 4.12 -14.79
N VAL A 83 0.02 4.04 -14.46
CA VAL A 83 -0.52 3.84 -13.12
C VAL A 83 -1.71 2.89 -13.15
N HIS A 84 -1.84 2.05 -12.13
CA HIS A 84 -2.93 1.10 -11.93
C HIS A 84 -3.83 1.63 -10.84
N GLN A 85 -4.88 2.34 -11.25
CA GLN A 85 -5.89 2.86 -10.35
C GLN A 85 -7.27 2.38 -10.77
N PHE A 86 -8.09 1.96 -9.81
CA PHE A 86 -9.45 1.50 -10.05
C PHE A 86 -10.43 2.22 -9.12
N LYS A 87 -11.41 2.92 -9.69
CA LYS A 87 -12.39 3.72 -8.91
C LYS A 87 -11.71 4.66 -7.90
N CYS A 88 -10.66 5.35 -8.34
CA CYS A 88 -9.98 6.34 -7.52
C CYS A 88 -10.40 7.76 -7.92
N GLU A 89 -10.57 8.64 -6.95
CA GLU A 89 -10.88 10.05 -7.15
C GLU A 89 -9.85 10.92 -6.42
N ASN A 90 -9.38 11.99 -7.07
CA ASN A 90 -8.40 12.95 -6.52
C ASN A 90 -7.20 12.28 -5.83
N SER A 91 -6.67 11.21 -6.45
CA SER A 91 -5.66 10.37 -5.82
C SER A 91 -4.37 10.27 -6.65
N ILE A 92 -3.22 10.36 -5.97
CA ILE A 92 -1.89 10.22 -6.56
C ILE A 92 -1.21 8.99 -5.94
N GLY A 93 -0.75 8.07 -6.78
CA GLY A 93 -0.18 6.81 -6.33
C GLY A 93 -0.21 5.71 -7.39
N GLU A 94 0.23 4.53 -7.00
CA GLU A 94 0.30 3.31 -7.83
C GLU A 94 -0.41 2.16 -7.11
N ASN A 95 -0.99 1.24 -7.89
CA ASN A 95 -1.77 0.10 -7.37
C ASN A 95 -2.82 0.53 -6.34
N LEU A 96 -3.67 1.50 -6.71
CA LEU A 96 -4.76 1.98 -5.87
C LEU A 96 -6.11 1.42 -6.34
N ALA A 97 -6.97 1.08 -5.39
CA ALA A 97 -8.34 0.69 -5.70
C ALA A 97 -9.33 1.23 -4.67
N GLU A 98 -10.41 1.86 -5.15
CA GLU A 98 -11.49 2.43 -4.33
C GLU A 98 -11.01 3.53 -3.36
N CYS A 99 -10.03 4.33 -3.76
CA CYS A 99 -9.44 5.38 -2.93
C CYS A 99 -9.92 6.80 -3.28
N GLY A 100 -10.13 7.66 -2.28
CA GLY A 100 -10.54 9.06 -2.44
C GLY A 100 -9.60 10.03 -1.72
N ASN A 101 -9.23 11.12 -2.39
CA ASN A 101 -8.40 12.21 -1.82
C ASN A 101 -7.07 11.72 -1.23
N CYS A 102 -6.37 10.82 -1.92
CA CYS A 102 -5.12 10.24 -1.45
C CYS A 102 -3.88 10.87 -2.10
N TYR A 103 -2.78 11.02 -1.37
CA TYR A 103 -1.56 11.61 -1.93
C TYR A 103 -0.34 10.73 -1.66
N GLN A 104 0.35 10.33 -2.73
CA GLN A 104 1.55 9.49 -2.65
C GLN A 104 1.31 8.19 -1.87
N CYS A 105 0.21 7.51 -2.18
CA CYS A 105 -0.13 6.21 -1.60
C CYS A 105 0.19 5.06 -2.57
N TYR A 106 0.55 3.90 -2.03
CA TYR A 106 1.07 2.78 -2.83
C TYR A 106 0.53 1.45 -2.31
N ASP A 107 0.13 0.57 -3.24
CA ASP A 107 -0.33 -0.79 -2.94
C ASP A 107 -1.47 -0.79 -1.90
N SER A 108 -2.53 -0.03 -2.21
CA SER A 108 -3.55 0.35 -1.23
C SER A 108 -4.98 0.23 -1.76
N PHE A 109 -5.90 -0.16 -0.87
CA PHE A 109 -7.31 -0.36 -1.17
C PHE A 109 -8.22 0.39 -0.18
N ALA A 110 -9.30 1.00 -0.66
CA ALA A 110 -10.34 1.63 0.15
C ALA A 110 -9.82 2.69 1.14
N LEU A 111 -8.94 3.59 0.67
CA LEU A 111 -8.45 4.70 1.48
C LEU A 111 -9.29 5.96 1.28
N GLU A 112 -9.48 6.76 2.34
CA GLU A 112 -10.15 8.05 2.28
C GLU A 112 -9.30 9.12 3.00
N ASN A 113 -9.00 10.24 2.34
CA ASN A 113 -8.22 11.35 2.90
C ASN A 113 -6.88 10.91 3.52
N CYS A 114 -6.11 10.08 2.79
CA CYS A 114 -4.86 9.50 3.28
C CYS A 114 -3.63 10.04 2.56
N LEU A 115 -2.54 10.30 3.28
CA LEU A 115 -1.30 10.82 2.71
C LEU A 115 -0.11 9.90 3.04
N TYR A 116 0.75 9.63 2.05
CA TYR A 116 2.00 8.87 2.24
C TYR A 116 1.80 7.48 2.87
N CYS A 117 0.76 6.75 2.46
CA CYS A 117 0.48 5.41 2.97
C CYS A 117 0.99 4.32 2.02
N ILE A 118 1.56 3.25 2.57
CA ILE A 118 2.09 2.12 1.81
C ILE A 118 1.49 0.82 2.35
N GLU A 119 1.11 -0.11 1.47
CA GLU A 119 0.55 -1.41 1.82
C GLU A 119 -0.60 -1.29 2.84
N SER A 120 -1.49 -0.32 2.62
CA SER A 120 -2.50 0.09 3.61
C SER A 120 -3.91 -0.02 3.06
N ASN A 121 -4.85 -0.54 3.85
CA ASN A 121 -6.22 -0.82 3.39
C ASN A 121 -7.29 -0.34 4.36
N GLY A 122 -8.36 0.29 3.86
CA GLY A 122 -9.50 0.68 4.70
C GLY A 122 -9.18 1.81 5.70
N ASN A 123 -8.12 2.60 5.47
CA ASN A 123 -7.76 3.68 6.39
C ASN A 123 -8.45 4.99 6.00
N LYS A 124 -8.69 5.84 7.00
CA LYS A 124 -9.37 7.12 6.84
C LYS A 124 -8.70 8.24 7.64
N ASP A 125 -8.59 9.43 7.06
CA ASP A 125 -8.06 10.63 7.73
C ASP A 125 -6.68 10.36 8.36
N CYS A 126 -5.77 9.80 7.55
CA CYS A 126 -4.56 9.14 8.01
C CYS A 126 -3.32 9.66 7.26
N CYS A 127 -2.14 9.63 7.89
CA CYS A 127 -0.91 10.05 7.22
C CYS A 127 0.30 9.22 7.67
N ASP A 128 1.20 8.90 6.74
CA ASP A 128 2.47 8.20 7.01
C ASP A 128 2.24 6.83 7.69
N LEU A 129 1.41 5.98 7.07
CA LEU A 129 1.21 4.61 7.55
C LEU A 129 1.85 3.58 6.62
N THR A 130 2.46 2.57 7.22
CA THR A 130 3.04 1.43 6.50
C THR A 130 2.47 0.13 7.06
N VAL A 131 1.80 -0.66 6.22
CA VAL A 131 1.19 -1.95 6.63
C VAL A 131 0.17 -1.77 7.77
N CYS A 132 -0.72 -0.78 7.63
CA CYS A 132 -1.80 -0.54 8.58
C CYS A 132 -3.15 -0.68 7.89
N PHE A 133 -4.12 -1.29 8.57
CA PHE A 133 -5.43 -1.60 8.01
C PHE A 133 -6.54 -1.13 8.94
N GLU A 134 -7.68 -0.74 8.37
CA GLU A 134 -8.88 -0.35 9.11
C GLU A 134 -8.57 0.65 10.25
N THR A 135 -7.77 1.67 9.93
CA THR A 135 -7.26 2.66 10.89
C THR A 135 -7.79 4.06 10.56
N GLU A 136 -8.19 4.82 11.58
CA GLU A 136 -8.75 6.17 11.38
C GLU A 136 -8.02 7.22 12.25
N ALA A 137 -7.92 8.45 11.73
CA ALA A 137 -7.39 9.62 12.45
C ALA A 137 -5.97 9.43 13.03
N SER A 138 -5.09 8.71 12.33
CA SER A 138 -3.80 8.26 12.86
C SER A 138 -2.60 8.71 12.02
N TYR A 139 -1.45 8.86 12.66
CA TYR A 139 -0.23 9.38 12.04
C TYR A 139 1.01 8.53 12.33
N SER A 140 1.92 8.44 11.35
CA SER A 140 3.29 7.92 11.48
C SER A 140 3.34 6.59 12.22
N SER A 141 2.73 5.56 11.62
CA SER A 141 2.52 4.27 12.28
C SER A 141 2.86 3.10 11.36
N VAL A 142 3.49 2.07 11.93
CA VAL A 142 4.00 0.93 11.16
C VAL A 142 3.47 -0.37 11.75
N GLN A 143 2.90 -1.22 10.89
CA GLN A 143 2.36 -2.54 11.26
C GLN A 143 1.39 -2.46 12.43
N SER A 144 0.51 -1.46 12.43
CA SER A 144 -0.34 -1.10 13.56
C SER A 144 -1.80 -0.94 13.08
N PRO A 145 -2.50 -2.05 12.78
CA PRO A 145 -3.87 -2.02 12.28
C PRO A 145 -4.93 -1.82 13.38
N LEU A 146 -6.16 -1.52 12.94
CA LEU A 146 -7.37 -1.43 13.76
C LEU A 146 -7.29 -0.35 14.84
N ASN A 147 -6.61 0.76 14.55
CA ASN A 147 -6.40 1.85 15.50
C ASN A 147 -7.33 3.04 15.22
N TYR A 148 -7.64 3.80 16.27
CA TYR A 148 -8.40 5.05 16.15
C TYR A 148 -7.70 6.16 16.93
N HIS A 149 -7.38 7.26 16.27
CA HIS A 149 -6.76 8.43 16.91
C HIS A 149 -5.44 8.07 17.62
N CYS A 150 -4.53 7.40 16.91
CA CYS A 150 -3.24 6.96 17.44
C CYS A 150 -2.07 7.51 16.61
N ASN A 151 -0.97 7.87 17.27
CA ASN A 151 0.20 8.42 16.59
C ASN A 151 1.48 7.71 17.02
N PHE A 152 2.44 7.58 16.12
CA PHE A 152 3.77 7.07 16.46
C PHE A 152 3.75 5.63 16.99
N LEU A 153 2.98 4.75 16.32
CA LEU A 153 2.84 3.36 16.72
C LEU A 153 3.80 2.43 15.96
N PHE A 154 4.32 1.43 16.66
CA PHE A 154 5.10 0.36 16.05
C PHE A 154 4.61 -1.01 16.52
N GLN A 155 4.05 -1.82 15.62
CA GLN A 155 3.49 -3.13 15.98
C GLN A 155 2.50 -3.03 17.16
N THR A 156 1.56 -2.10 17.09
CA THR A 156 0.52 -1.90 18.12
C THR A 156 -0.86 -1.94 17.51
N ASP A 157 -1.67 -2.89 17.94
CA ASP A 157 -2.95 -3.19 17.28
C ASP A 157 -4.15 -2.80 18.17
N GLN A 158 -5.30 -2.57 17.54
CA GLN A 158 -6.60 -2.48 18.23
C GLN A 158 -6.66 -1.43 19.34
N SER A 159 -5.97 -0.31 19.18
CA SER A 159 -5.77 0.70 20.21
C SER A 159 -6.44 2.02 19.86
N SER A 160 -6.69 2.83 20.88
CA SER A 160 -7.35 4.13 20.77
C SER A 160 -6.64 5.19 21.61
N ASP A 161 -6.62 6.42 21.11
CA ASP A 161 -6.13 7.59 21.87
C ASP A 161 -4.73 7.35 22.48
N SER A 162 -3.86 6.68 21.73
CA SER A 162 -2.56 6.21 22.24
C SER A 162 -1.41 6.66 21.34
N GLU A 163 -0.30 7.03 21.97
CA GLU A 163 0.86 7.58 21.28
C GLU A 163 2.17 6.94 21.74
N PHE A 164 3.17 6.86 20.85
CA PHE A 164 4.50 6.32 21.16
C PHE A 164 4.45 4.92 21.78
N CYS A 165 3.57 4.06 21.28
CA CYS A 165 3.43 2.70 21.80
C CYS A 165 4.04 1.68 20.84
N ALA A 166 4.70 0.66 21.40
CA ALA A 166 5.36 -0.38 20.63
C ALA A 166 5.02 -1.79 21.13
N TYR A 167 4.93 -2.76 20.21
CA TYR A 167 4.72 -4.18 20.52
C TYR A 167 3.56 -4.44 21.50
N SER A 168 2.45 -3.71 21.34
CA SER A 168 1.36 -3.67 22.30
C SER A 168 0.01 -3.98 21.64
N LYS A 169 -1.05 -4.16 22.43
CA LYS A 169 -2.37 -4.47 21.89
C LYS A 169 -3.50 -4.01 22.79
N ASN A 170 -4.58 -3.51 22.20
CA ASN A 170 -5.78 -3.13 22.95
C ASN A 170 -5.45 -2.12 24.06
N LEU A 171 -4.81 -1.02 23.67
CA LEU A 171 -4.51 0.11 24.55
C LEU A 171 -5.55 1.21 24.36
N THR A 172 -5.90 1.88 25.44
CA THR A 172 -6.75 3.08 25.41
C THR A 172 -6.09 4.13 26.27
N ASN A 173 -5.88 5.36 25.78
CA ASN A 173 -5.19 6.39 26.57
C ASN A 173 -3.83 5.88 27.11
N CYS A 174 -2.93 5.46 26.23
CA CYS A 174 -1.57 5.06 26.62
C CYS A 174 -0.51 5.91 25.92
N PHE A 175 0.57 6.22 26.64
CA PHE A 175 1.67 7.02 26.14
C PHE A 175 3.01 6.35 26.43
N GLY A 176 3.85 6.13 25.41
CA GLY A 176 5.20 5.59 25.63
C GLY A 176 5.23 4.14 26.12
N CYS A 177 4.17 3.36 25.86
CA CYS A 177 4.02 2.00 26.41
C CYS A 177 4.61 0.92 25.50
N VAL A 178 5.21 -0.12 26.09
CA VAL A 178 5.84 -1.21 25.35
C VAL A 178 5.48 -2.57 25.96
N TYR A 179 5.16 -3.57 25.12
CA TYR A 179 4.79 -4.93 25.56
C TYR A 179 3.57 -4.98 26.50
N LEU A 180 2.62 -4.06 26.33
CA LEU A 180 1.40 -4.04 27.12
C LEU A 180 0.19 -4.55 26.33
N ALA A 181 -0.74 -5.18 27.05
CA ALA A 181 -2.00 -5.61 26.48
C ALA A 181 -3.17 -5.31 27.42
N ASN A 182 -4.28 -4.82 26.86
CA ASN A 182 -5.53 -4.53 27.59
C ASN A 182 -5.32 -3.55 28.74
N LYS A 183 -4.75 -2.37 28.43
CA LYS A 183 -4.41 -1.35 29.43
C LYS A 183 -5.02 -0.01 29.08
N GLU A 184 -5.34 0.74 30.14
CA GLU A 184 -5.94 2.06 30.03
C GLU A 184 -5.29 3.03 31.02
N TYR A 185 -4.97 4.25 30.57
CA TYR A 185 -4.28 5.29 31.36
C TYR A 185 -2.90 4.87 31.84
N TYR A 186 -2.03 4.46 30.92
CA TYR A 186 -0.64 4.11 31.23
C TYR A 186 0.34 5.09 30.57
N ILE A 187 1.36 5.50 31.33
CA ILE A 187 2.48 6.29 30.82
C ILE A 187 3.74 5.50 31.14
N LEU A 188 4.56 5.18 30.14
CA LEU A 188 5.81 4.43 30.30
C LEU A 188 5.62 3.13 31.11
N ASN A 189 4.57 2.39 30.78
CA ASN A 189 4.13 1.16 31.45
C ASN A 189 3.70 1.30 32.93
N GLN A 190 3.49 2.51 33.44
CA GLN A 190 2.97 2.73 34.79
C GLN A 190 1.51 3.22 34.74
N PRO A 191 0.62 2.72 35.63
CA PRO A 191 -0.77 3.16 35.69
C PRO A 191 -0.90 4.56 36.28
N TYR A 192 -1.82 5.35 35.75
CA TYR A 192 -2.18 6.68 36.25
C TYR A 192 -3.68 6.78 36.51
N ALA A 193 -4.07 7.68 37.41
CA ALA A 193 -5.47 8.11 37.48
C ALA A 193 -5.81 8.91 36.20
N PRO A 194 -7.04 8.84 35.67
CA PRO A 194 -7.40 9.50 34.40
C PRO A 194 -7.07 11.00 34.35
N GLU A 195 -7.38 11.75 35.42
CA GLU A 195 -7.08 13.18 35.48
C GLU A 195 -5.57 13.48 35.45
N ASP A 196 -4.78 12.65 36.15
CA ASP A 196 -3.34 12.81 36.21
C ASP A 196 -2.67 12.36 34.90
N TYR A 197 -3.22 11.34 34.22
CA TYR A 197 -2.80 10.93 32.90
C TYR A 197 -2.88 12.09 31.91
N HIS A 198 -4.06 12.71 31.77
CA HIS A 198 -4.25 13.79 30.78
C HIS A 198 -3.37 15.01 31.07
N LYS A 199 -3.22 15.40 32.36
CA LYS A 199 -2.32 16.48 32.76
C LYS A 199 -0.86 16.16 32.42
N THR A 200 -0.43 14.93 32.72
CA THR A 200 0.96 14.50 32.52
C THR A 200 1.28 14.37 31.03
N VAL A 201 0.42 13.74 30.23
CA VAL A 201 0.60 13.62 28.77
C VAL A 201 0.59 14.98 28.10
N ALA A 202 -0.32 15.89 28.46
CA ALA A 202 -0.32 17.25 27.91
C ALA A 202 1.02 17.97 28.18
N HIS A 203 1.57 17.82 29.39
CA HIS A 203 2.89 18.37 29.71
C HIS A 203 4.02 17.71 28.91
N ILE A 204 4.04 16.37 28.81
CA ILE A 204 5.04 15.63 28.02
C ILE A 204 5.02 16.08 26.56
N LYS A 205 3.82 16.13 25.94
CA LYS A 205 3.66 16.56 24.54
C LYS A 205 4.17 17.97 24.32
N GLN A 206 3.89 18.90 25.24
CA GLN A 206 4.39 20.27 25.15
C GLN A 206 5.92 20.31 25.12
N VAL A 207 6.59 19.57 26.01
CA VAL A 207 8.05 19.48 26.07
C VAL A 207 8.63 18.87 24.79
N LEU A 208 8.06 17.76 24.31
CA LEU A 208 8.51 17.11 23.07
C LEU A 208 8.37 18.04 21.86
N ILE A 209 7.28 18.80 21.76
CA ILE A 209 7.07 19.76 20.66
C ILE A 209 8.08 20.89 20.74
N GLU A 210 8.32 21.46 21.93
CA GLU A 210 9.30 22.54 22.14
C GLU A 210 10.74 22.11 21.79
N ASN A 211 11.06 20.82 21.99
CA ASN A 211 12.37 20.26 21.67
C ASN A 211 12.49 19.73 20.22
N HIS A 212 11.42 19.74 19.43
CA HIS A 212 11.36 19.07 18.12
C HIS A 212 11.58 17.54 18.19
N GLU A 213 11.03 16.89 19.23
CA GLU A 213 11.14 15.45 19.52
C GLU A 213 9.78 14.74 19.46
N TYR A 214 8.71 15.43 19.04
CA TYR A 214 7.36 14.84 18.91
C TYR A 214 7.19 14.13 17.57
N ASP A 215 7.99 13.09 17.33
CA ASP A 215 8.00 12.28 16.11
C ASP A 215 8.55 10.86 16.34
N MET A 216 8.50 10.01 15.30
CA MET A 216 9.06 8.65 15.35
C MET A 216 10.60 8.61 15.40
N LEU A 217 11.32 9.71 15.22
CA LEU A 217 12.79 9.68 15.20
C LEU A 217 13.35 9.18 16.53
N MET A 218 12.63 9.31 17.64
CA MET A 218 13.04 8.72 18.92
C MET A 218 13.28 7.20 18.83
N TYR A 219 12.63 6.49 17.90
CA TYR A 219 12.87 5.06 17.67
C TYR A 219 14.02 4.76 16.71
N PHE A 220 14.40 5.73 15.87
CA PHE A 220 15.32 5.52 14.73
C PHE A 220 16.60 6.35 14.81
N ALA A 221 16.71 7.29 15.75
CA ALA A 221 17.88 8.11 15.99
C ALA A 221 18.93 7.32 16.81
N SER A 222 19.50 6.28 16.18
CA SER A 222 20.74 5.68 16.68
C SER A 222 21.93 6.57 16.36
N ASP A 223 23.01 6.48 17.15
CA ASP A 223 24.29 7.16 16.84
C ASP A 223 24.77 6.83 15.40
N TYR A 224 24.47 5.62 14.92
CA TYR A 224 24.75 5.20 13.55
C TYR A 224 23.98 6.03 12.52
N GLU A 225 22.67 6.21 12.67
CA GLU A 225 21.86 6.98 11.72
C GLU A 225 22.22 8.47 11.74
N GLN A 226 22.51 9.02 12.92
CA GLN A 226 22.99 10.40 13.03
C GLN A 226 24.35 10.58 12.33
N GLN A 227 25.28 9.65 12.54
CA GLN A 227 26.58 9.68 11.87
C GLN A 227 26.43 9.48 10.36
N ARG A 228 25.57 8.55 9.93
CA ARG A 228 25.26 8.33 8.51
C ARG A 228 24.75 9.62 7.89
N LEU A 229 23.68 10.22 8.40
CA LEU A 229 23.14 11.49 7.86
C LEU A 229 24.17 12.63 7.83
N ALA A 230 25.04 12.72 8.84
CA ALA A 230 26.08 13.75 8.89
C ALA A 230 27.25 13.50 7.91
N THR A 231 27.43 12.26 7.44
CA THR A 231 28.58 11.86 6.61
C THR A 231 28.20 11.33 5.23
N GLU A 232 26.92 11.09 4.98
CA GLU A 232 26.36 10.60 3.71
C GLU A 232 26.58 11.67 2.63
N THR A 233 27.41 11.34 1.64
CA THR A 233 27.68 12.21 0.48
C THR A 233 26.73 11.96 -0.67
N ASP A 234 25.95 10.88 -0.60
CA ASP A 234 24.96 10.54 -1.61
C ASP A 234 23.81 11.55 -1.52
N GLY A 235 23.59 12.29 -2.61
CA GLY A 235 22.49 13.24 -2.68
C GLY A 235 21.15 12.51 -2.53
N ALA A 236 20.21 13.14 -1.84
CA ALA A 236 18.81 12.70 -1.90
C ALA A 236 18.40 12.55 -3.37
N ILE A 237 17.67 11.49 -3.70
CA ILE A 237 17.15 11.28 -5.07
C ILE A 237 16.44 12.57 -5.48
N GLN A 238 17.03 13.31 -6.42
CA GLN A 238 16.46 14.55 -6.88
C GLN A 238 15.16 14.22 -7.61
N THR A 239 14.04 14.48 -6.97
CA THR A 239 12.73 14.52 -7.62
C THR A 239 12.71 15.73 -8.53
N ASN A 240 13.06 15.52 -9.80
CA ASN A 240 12.81 16.50 -10.85
C ASN A 240 11.29 16.59 -11.06
N LEU A 241 10.61 17.37 -10.21
CA LEU A 241 9.22 17.73 -10.43
C LEU A 241 9.18 18.69 -11.64
N PRO A 242 8.46 18.35 -12.73
CA PRO A 242 8.25 19.30 -13.82
C PRO A 242 7.46 20.51 -13.32
N ALA A 243 7.87 21.69 -13.77
CA ALA A 243 7.26 22.99 -13.47
C ALA A 243 5.84 23.14 -14.00
#